data_AF-A0A3C0BQ84-F1
#
_entry.id   AF-A0A3C0BQ84-F1
#
_cell.length_a   1.000
_cell.length_b   1.000
_cell.length_c   1.000
_cell.angle_alpha   90.00
_cell.angle_beta   90.00
_cell.angle_gamma   90.00
#
_symmetry.space_group_name_H-M   'P 1'
#
loop_
_entity.id
_entity.type
_entity.pdbx_description
1 polymer ?
#
loop_
_entity_poly.entity_id
_entity_poly.type
_entity_poly.pdbx_seq_one_letter_code
_entity_poly.pdbx_strand_id
1 'polypeptide(L)'
;FVALISCLSMAACSLQSPTSEAQSNLLGMTQKQILSCLGVPTQKTTEGVAEVWSFAAGQSCFVKIYFAYGRASHVTYVGSNGEPLSPGEECPFVGQKCVMH
;
A
#
# COMPACT_ATOMS: atom_id res chain seq x y z
N PHE A 1 -7.78 51.21 16.25
CA PHE A 1 -6.54 50.67 15.66
C PHE A 1 -5.96 49.65 16.64
N VAL A 2 -6.53 48.44 16.75
CA VAL A 2 -6.25 47.20 15.98
C VAL A 2 -4.75 46.84 15.97
N ALA A 3 -4.38 45.80 16.72
CA ALA A 3 -3.60 44.64 16.23
C ALA A 3 -3.30 43.66 17.39
N LEU A 4 -4.29 42.82 17.75
CA LEU A 4 -4.03 41.55 18.43
C LEU A 4 -3.64 40.55 17.35
N ILE A 5 -2.35 40.30 17.18
CA ILE A 5 -1.83 39.29 16.25
C ILE A 5 -0.75 38.48 16.98
N SER A 6 -0.81 37.16 16.77
CA SER A 6 0.25 36.16 16.93
C SER A 6 0.03 35.22 18.12
N CYS A 7 -0.12 33.90 17.98
CA CYS A 7 -0.26 33.03 16.81
C CYS A 7 -0.83 31.71 17.39
N LEU A 8 -2.01 31.26 16.96
CA LEU A 8 -2.45 29.90 17.27
C LEU A 8 -1.56 28.94 16.46
N SER A 9 -0.60 28.31 17.13
CA SER A 9 0.20 27.22 16.56
C SER A 9 -0.67 25.96 16.45
N MET A 10 -1.30 25.77 15.29
CA MET A 10 -1.84 24.46 14.93
C MET A 10 -0.66 23.49 14.78
N ALA A 11 -0.59 22.51 15.68
CA ALA A 11 0.29 21.36 15.51
C ALA A 11 -0.22 20.56 14.30
N ALA A 12 0.38 20.76 13.14
CA ALA A 12 0.17 19.93 11.96
C ALA A 12 1.04 18.67 12.10
N CYS A 13 0.43 17.54 12.49
CA CYS A 13 1.04 16.24 12.23
C CYS A 13 0.89 15.95 10.73
N SER A 14 1.87 16.33 9.92
CA SER A 14 1.99 15.79 8.57
C SER A 14 2.55 14.36 8.66
N LEU A 15 1.70 13.38 8.96
CA LEU A 15 1.96 12.00 8.55
C LEU A 15 1.71 11.93 7.04
N GLN A 16 2.65 12.44 6.26
CA GLN A 16 2.64 12.25 4.82
C GLN A 16 3.37 10.93 4.53
N SER A 17 2.64 9.83 4.59
CA SER A 17 3.11 8.61 3.92
C SER A 17 3.14 8.89 2.41
N PRO A 18 4.20 8.50 1.69
CA PRO A 18 4.22 8.60 0.24
C PRO A 18 3.33 7.49 -0.32
N THR A 19 2.01 7.67 -0.23
CA THR A 19 1.07 6.79 -0.93
C THR A 19 1.08 7.21 -2.39
N SER A 20 2.03 6.68 -3.16
CA SER A 20 1.96 6.73 -4.63
C SER A 20 0.56 6.28 -5.04
N GLU A 21 -0.13 7.05 -5.88
CA GLU A 21 -1.55 6.87 -6.21
C GLU A 21 -1.92 5.43 -6.60
N ALA A 22 -0.97 4.63 -7.08
CA ALA A 22 -1.14 3.21 -7.35
C ALA A 22 -1.50 2.32 -6.14
N GLN A 23 -1.17 2.74 -4.92
CA GLN A 23 -1.59 2.03 -3.70
C GLN A 23 -3.09 2.18 -3.47
N SER A 24 -3.69 3.32 -3.87
CA SER A 24 -5.08 3.65 -3.55
C SER A 24 -6.09 2.63 -4.09
N ASN A 25 -5.83 2.07 -5.27
CA ASN A 25 -6.73 1.09 -5.91
C ASN A 25 -6.79 -0.28 -5.21
N LEU A 26 -5.82 -0.60 -4.36
CA LEU A 26 -5.82 -1.87 -3.62
C LEU A 26 -6.37 -1.71 -2.21
N LEU A 27 -6.18 -0.54 -1.59
CA LEU A 27 -6.59 -0.29 -0.22
C LEU A 27 -8.11 -0.39 -0.07
N GLY A 28 -8.56 -1.02 1.02
CA GLY A 28 -9.96 -1.26 1.34
C GLY A 28 -10.60 -2.45 0.60
N MET A 29 -9.95 -2.99 -0.43
CA MET A 29 -10.44 -4.16 -1.15
C MET A 29 -10.48 -5.41 -0.26
N THR A 30 -11.48 -6.24 -0.47
CA THR A 30 -11.54 -7.57 0.17
C THR A 30 -10.52 -8.51 -0.45
N GLN A 31 -10.13 -9.52 0.31
CA GLN A 31 -9.31 -10.63 -0.20
C GLN A 31 -9.87 -11.23 -1.49
N LYS A 32 -11.19 -11.43 -1.59
CA LYS A 32 -11.84 -11.95 -2.79
C LYS A 32 -11.66 -11.04 -4.01
N GLN A 33 -11.82 -9.73 -3.83
CA GLN A 33 -11.61 -8.76 -4.91
C GLN A 33 -10.16 -8.78 -5.39
N ILE A 34 -9.20 -8.81 -4.47
CA ILE A 34 -7.78 -8.87 -4.83
C ILE A 34 -7.44 -10.17 -5.56
N LEU A 35 -7.95 -11.32 -5.10
CA LEU A 35 -7.78 -12.59 -5.81
C LEU A 35 -8.34 -12.54 -7.24
N SER A 36 -9.45 -11.83 -7.44
CA SER A 36 -10.08 -11.75 -8.77
C SER A 36 -9.28 -10.94 -9.78
N CYS A 37 -8.47 -9.97 -9.34
CA CYS A 37 -7.68 -9.11 -10.24
C CYS A 37 -6.19 -9.48 -10.30
N LEU A 38 -5.57 -9.86 -9.18
CA LEU A 38 -4.14 -10.21 -9.12
C LEU A 38 -3.88 -11.71 -9.27
N GLY A 39 -4.91 -12.55 -9.09
CA GLY A 39 -4.76 -13.99 -9.05
C GLY A 39 -4.31 -14.49 -7.66
N VAL A 40 -3.68 -15.66 -7.63
CA VAL A 40 -3.22 -16.27 -6.38
C VAL A 40 -1.88 -15.67 -5.93
N PRO A 41 -1.70 -15.37 -4.63
CA PRO A 41 -0.42 -14.91 -4.13
C PRO A 41 0.61 -16.04 -4.16
N THR A 42 1.88 -15.67 -4.33
CA THR A 42 3.02 -16.57 -4.28
C THR A 42 3.28 -17.06 -2.86
N GLN A 43 3.00 -16.22 -1.87
CA GLN A 43 3.16 -16.57 -0.45
C GLN A 43 2.07 -15.88 0.38
N LYS A 44 1.62 -16.57 1.42
CA LYS A 44 0.77 -15.99 2.48
C LYS A 44 1.45 -16.21 3.83
N THR A 45 1.53 -15.16 4.62
CA THR A 45 2.05 -15.19 5.99
C THR A 45 1.13 -14.37 6.90
N THR A 46 1.41 -14.36 8.19
CA THR A 46 0.67 -13.55 9.16
C THR A 46 1.67 -12.75 9.98
N GLU A 47 1.49 -11.43 10.03
CA GLU A 47 2.30 -10.50 10.80
C GLU A 47 1.39 -9.78 11.81
N GLY A 48 1.50 -10.17 13.08
CA GLY A 48 0.60 -9.69 14.14
C GLY A 48 -0.85 -10.09 13.88
N VAL A 49 -1.72 -9.10 13.69
CA VAL A 49 -3.15 -9.31 13.36
C VAL A 49 -3.44 -9.27 11.86
N ALA A 50 -2.44 -8.96 11.05
CA ALA A 50 -2.59 -8.82 9.61
C ALA A 50 -2.18 -10.09 8.87
N GLU A 51 -3.00 -10.52 7.92
CA GLU A 51 -2.59 -11.53 6.94
C GLU A 51 -1.81 -10.83 5.82
N VAL A 52 -0.62 -11.30 5.49
CA VAL A 52 0.27 -10.68 4.51
C VAL A 52 0.37 -11.58 3.30
N TRP A 53 0.00 -11.06 2.13
CA TRP A 53 0.07 -11.78 0.87
C TRP A 53 1.15 -11.19 -0.03
N SER A 54 2.06 -12.02 -0.49
CA SER A 54 3.14 -11.64 -1.41
C SER A 54 2.78 -12.05 -2.83
N PHE A 55 2.87 -11.11 -3.77
CA PHE A 55 2.68 -11.31 -5.20
C PHE A 55 3.98 -10.99 -5.93
N ALA A 56 4.40 -11.86 -6.84
CA ALA A 56 5.50 -11.52 -7.74
C ALA A 56 5.08 -10.35 -8.65
N ALA A 57 5.93 -9.33 -8.72
CA ALA A 57 5.78 -8.20 -9.64
C ALA A 57 7.09 -8.02 -10.41
N GLY A 58 7.01 -7.81 -11.72
CA GLY A 58 8.22 -7.72 -12.55
C GLY A 58 9.12 -8.95 -12.45
N GLN A 59 10.43 -8.77 -12.67
CA GLN A 59 11.42 -9.85 -12.64
C GLN A 59 12.08 -10.05 -11.26
N SER A 60 12.14 -9.00 -10.44
CA SER A 60 12.99 -8.98 -9.25
C SER A 60 12.36 -8.26 -8.05
N CYS A 61 11.04 -8.18 -7.98
CA CYS A 61 10.35 -7.60 -6.82
C CYS A 61 9.06 -8.32 -6.46
N PHE A 62 8.57 -8.04 -5.27
CA PHE A 62 7.31 -8.53 -4.74
C PHE A 62 6.47 -7.39 -4.21
N VAL A 63 5.15 -7.51 -4.37
CA VAL A 63 4.17 -6.65 -3.72
C VAL A 63 3.60 -7.42 -2.53
N LYS A 64 3.74 -6.86 -1.34
CA LYS A 64 3.14 -7.39 -0.12
C LYS A 64 1.89 -6.57 0.20
N ILE A 65 0.76 -7.27 0.34
CA ILE A 65 -0.50 -6.67 0.72
C ILE A 65 -0.87 -7.18 2.12
N TYR A 66 -1.07 -6.24 3.03
CA TYR A 66 -1.48 -6.50 4.40
C TYR A 66 -2.99 -6.42 4.49
N PHE A 67 -3.61 -7.45 5.05
CA PHE A 67 -5.04 -7.54 5.26
C PHE A 67 -5.34 -7.45 6.75
N ALA A 68 -6.06 -6.39 7.14
CA ALA A 68 -6.64 -6.27 8.47
C ALA A 68 -8.16 -6.39 8.36
N TYR A 69 -8.77 -7.23 9.21
CA TYR A 69 -10.22 -7.45 9.21
C TYR A 69 -10.81 -7.83 7.83
N GLY A 70 -10.06 -8.64 7.06
CA GLY A 70 -10.48 -9.15 5.75
C GLY A 70 -10.34 -8.15 4.58
N ARG A 71 -9.76 -6.97 4.82
CA ARG A 71 -9.55 -5.92 3.81
C ARG A 71 -8.10 -5.46 3.76
N ALA A 72 -7.64 -5.10 2.57
CA ALA A 72 -6.31 -4.55 2.38
C ALA A 72 -6.17 -3.22 3.14
N SER A 73 -5.24 -3.17 4.08
CA SER A 73 -4.95 -2.00 4.91
C SER A 73 -3.66 -1.29 4.50
N HIS A 74 -2.70 -2.04 3.93
CA HIS A 74 -1.40 -1.51 3.57
C HIS A 74 -0.78 -2.30 2.41
N VAL A 75 0.04 -1.63 1.59
CA VAL A 75 0.74 -2.24 0.46
C VAL A 75 2.19 -1.78 0.48
N THR A 76 3.13 -2.73 0.41
CA THR A 76 4.56 -2.45 0.26
C THR A 76 5.12 -3.14 -0.97
N TYR A 77 6.15 -2.53 -1.53
CA TYR A 77 6.92 -3.08 -2.63
C TYR A 77 8.28 -3.43 -2.05
N VAL A 78 8.75 -4.65 -2.31
CA VAL A 78 10.03 -5.14 -1.79
C VAL A 78 10.85 -5.73 -2.92
N GLY A 79 12.17 -5.49 -2.88
CA GLY A 79 13.11 -6.08 -3.81
C GLY A 79 13.35 -7.55 -3.54
N SER A 80 14.12 -8.20 -4.40
CA SER A 80 14.55 -9.60 -4.24
C SER A 80 15.38 -9.82 -2.98
N ASN A 81 16.04 -8.77 -2.51
CA ASN A 81 16.82 -8.73 -1.27
C ASN A 81 15.96 -8.47 -0.02
N GLY A 82 14.65 -8.24 -0.18
CA GLY A 82 13.73 -7.93 0.91
C GLY A 82 13.71 -6.47 1.35
N GLU A 83 14.51 -5.59 0.74
CA GLU A 83 14.50 -4.16 1.06
C GLU A 83 13.24 -3.49 0.48
N PRO A 84 12.66 -2.51 1.20
CA PRO A 84 11.57 -1.71 0.66
C PRO A 84 12.00 -0.97 -0.59
N LEU A 85 11.18 -1.05 -1.64
CA LEU A 85 11.38 -0.34 -2.90
C LEU A 85 10.31 0.72 -3.08
N SER A 86 10.67 1.77 -3.81
CA SER A 86 9.69 2.70 -4.33
C SER A 86 8.94 2.04 -5.49
N PRO A 87 7.61 2.14 -5.53
CA PRO A 87 6.84 1.53 -6.61
C PRO A 87 7.05 2.32 -7.91
N GLY A 88 7.14 1.62 -9.05
CA GLY A 88 7.49 2.23 -10.34
C GLY A 88 8.73 1.60 -10.99
N GLU A 89 9.80 2.39 -11.13
CA GLU A 89 10.99 2.11 -11.99
C GLU A 89 11.56 0.70 -11.84
N GLU A 90 11.56 0.15 -10.63
CA GLU A 90 12.09 -1.19 -10.35
C GLU A 90 10.99 -2.25 -10.13
N CYS A 91 9.75 -1.80 -9.86
CA CYS A 91 8.64 -2.68 -9.54
C CYS A 91 7.30 -2.18 -10.08
N PRO A 92 6.69 -2.89 -11.06
CA PRO A 92 5.50 -2.41 -11.74
C PRO A 92 4.30 -2.33 -10.79
N PHE A 93 3.47 -1.31 -11.00
CA PHE A 93 2.26 -1.09 -10.23
C PHE A 93 1.20 -2.15 -10.52
N VAL A 94 0.94 -3.03 -9.55
CA VAL A 94 -0.05 -4.11 -9.72
C VAL A 94 -1.49 -3.63 -9.50
N GLY A 95 -1.69 -2.53 -8.74
CA GLY A 95 -3.01 -2.01 -8.41
C GLY A 95 -3.85 -1.57 -9.61
N GLN A 96 -3.22 -1.26 -10.74
CA GLN A 96 -3.92 -0.94 -12.00
C GLN A 96 -4.79 -2.10 -12.50
N LYS A 97 -4.44 -3.36 -12.18
CA LYS A 97 -5.25 -4.53 -12.54
C LYS A 97 -6.56 -4.62 -11.75
N CYS A 98 -6.64 -3.91 -10.63
CA CYS A 98 -7.77 -3.94 -9.71
C CYS A 98 -8.62 -2.67 -9.80
N VAL A 99 -8.44 -1.85 -10.83
CA VAL A 99 -9.31 -0.70 -11.05
C VAL A 99 -10.70 -1.22 -11.35
N MET A 100 -11.67 -0.86 -10.50
CA MET A 100 -13.09 -1.15 -10.74
C MET A 100 -13.55 -0.29 -11.92
N HIS A 101 -13.98 -0.93 -13.01
CA HIS A 101 -14.74 -0.29 -14.08
C HIS A 101 -16.24 -0.31 -13.77
#